data_AF-A0A933P369-F1
#
_entry.id   AF-A0A933P369-F1
#
_cell.length_a   1.000
_cell.length_b   1.000
_cell.length_c   1.000
_cell.angle_alpha   90.00
_cell.angle_beta   90.00
_cell.angle_gamma   90.00
#
_symmetry.space_group_name_H-M   'P 1'
#
loop_
_entity.id
_entity.type
_entity.pdbx_description
1 polymer ?
#
loop_
_entity_poly.entity_id
_entity_poly.type
_entity_poly.pdbx_seq_one_letter_code
_entity_poly.pdbx_strand_id
1 'polypeptide(L)'
;MACGADPDTGAHPGQRLAKDYGCAACHSSNGDVGLGPTWKGLYGSQIPLQDGTTVTVDRDFLVRSIKDPAADVAVDNKLPMPVNNVPDADVQTIVDYIITLK
;
A
#
# COMPACT_ATOMS: atom_id res chain seq x y z
N MET A 1 -37.71 -0.42 12.15
CA MET A 1 -37.01 -1.23 11.12
C MET A 1 -35.55 -0.84 11.16
N ALA A 2 -34.67 -1.84 11.26
CA ALA A 2 -33.26 -1.68 11.61
C ALA A 2 -32.45 -0.82 10.63
N CYS A 3 -31.77 0.19 11.15
CA CYS A 3 -30.56 0.71 10.52
C CYS A 3 -29.46 -0.32 10.79
N GLY A 4 -29.11 -1.10 9.77
CA GLY A 4 -27.97 -2.02 9.84
C GLY A 4 -26.72 -1.22 10.14
N ALA A 5 -26.05 -1.55 11.23
CA ALA A 5 -24.69 -1.11 11.46
C ALA A 5 -23.81 -1.83 10.43
N ASP A 6 -23.40 -1.12 9.39
CA ASP A 6 -22.29 -1.56 8.54
C ASP A 6 -21.05 -1.72 9.43
N PRO A 7 -20.26 -2.81 9.33
CA PRO A 7 -19.05 -3.02 10.12
C PRO A 7 -17.89 -2.03 9.77
N ASP A 8 -18.18 -0.92 9.10
CA ASP A 8 -17.20 0.07 8.59
C ASP A 8 -16.96 1.24 9.57
N THR A 9 -17.58 1.23 10.76
CA THR A 9 -17.37 2.28 11.78
C THR A 9 -15.96 2.33 12.38
N GLY A 10 -15.03 1.48 11.91
CA GLY A 10 -13.61 1.47 12.29
C GLY A 10 -12.62 1.32 11.12
N ALA A 11 -13.07 1.48 9.87
CA ALA A 11 -12.17 1.39 8.71
C ALA A 11 -11.34 2.68 8.56
N HIS A 12 -10.02 2.55 8.45
CA HIS A 12 -9.12 3.69 8.26
C HIS A 12 -9.47 4.42 6.94
N PRO A 13 -9.53 5.76 6.88
CA PRO A 13 -9.88 6.49 5.65
C PRO A 13 -9.05 6.08 4.43
N GLY A 14 -7.76 5.80 4.64
CA GLY A 14 -6.86 5.30 3.60
C GLY A 14 -7.24 3.94 3.00
N GLN A 15 -8.00 3.11 3.72
CA GLN A 15 -8.52 1.86 3.18
C GLN A 15 -9.54 2.11 2.06
N ARG A 16 -10.39 3.14 2.22
CA ARG A 16 -11.34 3.54 1.18
C ARG A 16 -10.59 4.09 -0.03
N LEU A 17 -9.66 5.02 0.18
CA LEU A 17 -8.86 5.60 -0.90
C LEU A 17 -8.07 4.51 -1.66
N ALA A 18 -7.47 3.55 -0.95
CA ALA A 18 -6.77 2.43 -1.58
C ALA A 18 -7.69 1.56 -2.46
N LYS A 19 -8.98 1.47 -2.15
CA LYS A 19 -9.97 0.80 -3.01
C LYS A 19 -10.35 1.68 -4.20
N ASP A 20 -10.60 2.97 -3.96
CA ASP A 20 -11.04 3.93 -4.98
C ASP A 20 -9.97 4.15 -6.05
N TYR A 21 -8.69 4.16 -5.67
CA TYR A 21 -7.55 4.22 -6.59
C TYR A 21 -7.10 2.85 -7.13
N GLY A 22 -7.83 1.76 -6.81
CA GLY A 22 -7.58 0.41 -7.34
C GLY A 22 -6.37 -0.32 -6.75
N CYS A 23 -5.70 0.23 -5.73
CA CYS A 23 -4.53 -0.38 -5.10
C CYS A 23 -4.83 -1.78 -4.52
N ALA A 24 -6.04 -1.95 -3.95
CA ALA A 24 -6.49 -3.21 -3.35
C ALA A 24 -6.69 -4.36 -4.36
N ALA A 25 -6.65 -4.09 -5.67
CA ALA A 25 -6.69 -5.13 -6.69
C ALA A 25 -5.37 -5.91 -6.81
N CYS A 26 -4.26 -5.28 -6.43
CA CYS A 26 -2.93 -5.88 -6.51
C CYS A 26 -2.32 -6.15 -5.12
N HIS A 27 -2.59 -5.29 -4.15
CA HIS A 27 -2.02 -5.36 -2.81
C HIS A 27 -3.03 -5.86 -1.79
N SER A 28 -2.64 -6.86 -1.01
CA SER A 28 -3.44 -7.37 0.09
C SER A 28 -3.10 -6.66 1.39
N SER A 29 -4.10 -6.48 2.25
CA SER A 29 -3.93 -5.95 3.61
C SER A 29 -3.90 -7.05 4.68
N ASN A 30 -4.12 -8.30 4.30
CA ASN A 30 -4.30 -9.45 5.21
C ASN A 30 -3.13 -10.45 5.18
N GLY A 31 -2.18 -10.29 4.25
CA GLY A 31 -1.05 -11.20 4.07
C GLY A 31 -1.18 -12.14 2.87
N ASP A 32 -2.31 -12.13 2.16
CA ASP A 32 -2.51 -12.98 0.99
C ASP A 32 -1.54 -12.59 -0.14
N VAL A 33 -1.01 -13.58 -0.84
CA VAL A 33 -0.12 -13.35 -1.99
C VAL A 33 -0.97 -12.92 -3.18
N GLY A 34 -0.73 -11.69 -3.64
CA GLY A 34 -1.41 -11.08 -4.79
C GLY A 34 -0.50 -10.84 -5.98
N LEU A 35 -0.91 -9.89 -6.82
CA LEU A 35 -0.10 -9.39 -7.93
C LEU A 35 1.05 -8.52 -7.43
N GLY A 36 0.80 -7.74 -6.38
CA GLY A 36 1.80 -6.96 -5.65
C GLY A 36 2.09 -7.55 -4.26
N PRO A 37 3.12 -7.03 -3.57
CA PRO A 37 3.43 -7.44 -2.20
C PRO A 37 2.29 -7.08 -1.26
N THR A 38 2.15 -7.86 -0.19
CA THR A 38 1.22 -7.52 0.90
C THR A 38 1.73 -6.28 1.66
N TRP A 39 0.80 -5.45 2.11
CA TRP A 39 1.10 -4.32 3.00
C TRP A 39 1.21 -4.74 4.46
N LYS A 40 0.73 -5.93 4.80
CA LYS A 40 0.73 -6.43 6.17
C LYS A 40 2.17 -6.61 6.66
N GLY A 41 2.54 -5.86 7.71
CA GLY A 41 3.87 -5.90 8.29
C GLY A 41 4.96 -5.29 7.39
N LEU A 42 4.57 -4.60 6.31
CA LEU A 42 5.53 -4.05 5.36
C LEU A 42 6.29 -2.86 5.96
N TYR A 43 5.59 -1.98 6.68
CA TYR A 43 6.23 -0.82 7.31
C TYR A 43 7.24 -1.24 8.39
N GLY A 44 8.45 -0.71 8.30
CA GLY A 44 9.59 -1.06 9.15
C GLY A 44 10.32 -2.34 8.75
N SER A 45 9.82 -3.07 7.75
CA SER A 45 10.52 -4.23 7.19
C SER A 45 11.71 -3.81 6.32
N GLN A 46 12.58 -4.76 6.01
CA GLN A 46 13.63 -4.61 5.01
C GLN A 46 13.27 -5.46 3.80
N ILE A 47 13.27 -4.85 2.61
CA ILE A 47 12.98 -5.54 1.36
C ILE A 47 14.16 -5.45 0.40
N PRO A 48 14.50 -6.55 -0.30
CA PRO A 48 15.47 -6.50 -1.39
C PRO A 48 14.85 -5.86 -2.64
N LEU A 49 15.63 -5.00 -3.29
CA LEU A 49 15.29 -4.36 -4.55
C LEU A 49 15.92 -5.10 -5.74
N GLN A 50 15.41 -4.86 -6.95
CA GLN A 50 15.92 -5.47 -8.18
C GLN A 50 17.37 -5.07 -8.52
N ASP A 51 17.86 -3.94 -7.99
CA ASP A 51 19.25 -3.48 -8.16
C ASP A 51 20.25 -4.22 -7.25
N GLY A 52 19.77 -5.15 -6.41
CA GLY A 52 20.58 -5.92 -5.47
C GLY A 52 20.79 -5.25 -4.11
N THR A 53 20.25 -4.05 -3.90
CA THR A 53 20.27 -3.37 -2.61
C THR A 53 19.12 -3.84 -1.71
N THR A 54 19.17 -3.46 -0.44
CA THR A 54 18.08 -3.66 0.52
C THR A 54 17.70 -2.32 1.10
N VAL A 55 16.41 -2.03 1.15
CA VAL A 55 15.88 -0.78 1.68
C VAL A 55 14.95 -1.06 2.86
N THR A 56 14.98 -0.16 3.84
CA THR A 56 13.98 -0.15 4.91
C THR A 56 12.72 0.52 4.39
N VAL A 57 11.59 -0.16 4.54
CA VAL A 57 10.28 0.41 4.18
C VAL A 57 9.85 1.39 5.26
N ASP A 58 10.25 2.64 5.12
CA ASP A 58 9.79 3.75 5.94
C ASP A 58 8.64 4.53 5.25
N ARG A 59 8.25 5.66 5.84
CA ARG A 59 7.15 6.46 5.32
C ARG A 59 7.50 7.07 3.96
N ASP A 60 8.73 7.56 3.82
CA ASP A 60 9.19 8.23 2.60
C ASP A 60 9.30 7.24 1.45
N PHE A 61 9.74 6.02 1.74
CA PHE A 61 9.69 4.90 0.81
C PHE A 61 8.25 4.66 0.31
N LEU A 62 7.28 4.51 1.21
CA LEU A 62 5.88 4.26 0.81
C LEU A 62 5.30 5.41 -0.04
N VAL A 63 5.57 6.66 0.32
CA VAL A 63 5.16 7.82 -0.48
C VAL A 63 5.80 7.78 -1.86
N ARG A 64 7.11 7.50 -1.93
CA ARG A 64 7.85 7.40 -3.19
C ARG A 64 7.34 6.26 -4.05
N SER A 65 7.08 5.08 -3.49
CA SER A 65 6.53 3.95 -4.25
C SER A 65 5.15 4.25 -4.86
N ILE A 66 4.35 5.11 -4.24
CA ILE A 66 3.05 5.52 -4.80
C ILE A 66 3.23 6.59 -5.90
N LYS A 67 4.12 7.57 -5.69
CA LYS A 67 4.29 8.70 -6.64
C LYS A 67 5.22 8.37 -7.81
N ASP A 68 6.21 7.52 -7.57
CA ASP A 68 7.21 7.04 -8.53
C ASP A 68 7.47 5.53 -8.33
N PRO A 69 6.53 4.67 -8.76
CA PRO A 69 6.61 3.22 -8.56
C PRO A 69 7.79 2.55 -9.28
N ALA A 70 8.45 3.25 -10.21
CA ALA A 70 9.62 2.74 -10.92
C ALA A 70 10.94 3.03 -10.20
N ALA A 71 10.93 3.89 -9.17
CA ALA A 71 12.13 4.25 -8.42
C ALA A 71 12.70 3.10 -7.60
N ASP A 72 11.83 2.31 -6.94
CA ASP A 72 12.24 1.18 -6.10
C ASP A 72 11.36 -0.03 -6.36
N VAL A 73 11.84 -0.90 -7.26
CA VAL A 73 11.13 -2.12 -7.60
C VAL A 73 11.61 -3.24 -6.68
N ALA A 74 10.69 -3.75 -5.86
CA ALA A 74 10.93 -4.92 -5.02
C ALA A 74 11.30 -6.14 -5.90
N VAL A 75 12.20 -6.99 -5.43
CA VAL A 75 12.69 -8.14 -6.22
C VAL A 75 11.58 -9.14 -6.58
N ASP A 76 10.54 -9.24 -5.75
CA ASP A 76 9.40 -10.15 -5.89
C ASP A 76 8.25 -9.55 -6.72
N ASN A 77 8.42 -8.33 -7.21
CA ASN A 77 7.42 -7.62 -7.98
C ASN A 77 7.10 -8.36 -9.29
N LYS A 78 5.87 -8.88 -9.41
CA LYS A 78 5.43 -9.70 -10.55
C LYS A 78 4.99 -8.86 -11.75
N LEU A 79 4.52 -7.63 -11.49
CA LEU A 79 3.99 -6.72 -12.49
C LEU A 79 4.42 -5.28 -12.16
N PRO A 80 4.74 -4.45 -13.15
CA PRO A 80 4.99 -3.03 -12.91
C PRO A 80 3.80 -2.37 -12.20
N MET A 81 4.05 -1.71 -11.07
CA MET A 81 3.02 -0.92 -10.39
C MET A 81 2.67 0.29 -11.28
N PRO A 82 1.38 0.56 -11.54
CA PRO A 82 0.97 1.65 -12.41
C PRO A 82 1.27 3.00 -11.77
N VAL A 83 1.64 3.98 -12.60
CA VAL A 83 1.73 5.38 -12.17
C VAL A 83 0.31 5.91 -11.98
N ASN A 84 -0.01 6.31 -10.75
CA ASN A 84 -1.30 6.88 -10.40
C ASN A 84 -1.15 8.37 -10.05
N ASN A 85 -2.02 9.21 -10.59
CA ASN A 85 -2.08 10.64 -10.27
C ASN A 85 -2.88 10.89 -8.97
N VAL A 86 -2.41 10.32 -7.86
CA VAL A 86 -3.06 10.48 -6.54
C VAL A 86 -2.61 11.81 -5.92
N PRO A 87 -3.54 12.67 -5.46
CA PRO A 87 -3.19 13.90 -4.75
C PRO A 87 -2.38 13.63 -3.48
N ASP A 88 -1.45 14.52 -3.14
CA ASP A 88 -0.52 14.32 -2.01
C ASP A 88 -1.24 14.04 -0.68
N ALA A 89 -2.36 14.69 -0.41
CA ALA A 89 -3.17 14.46 0.80
C ALA A 89 -3.72 13.02 0.86
N ASP A 90 -4.15 12.48 -0.27
CA ASP A 90 -4.68 11.12 -0.37
C ASP A 90 -3.54 10.11 -0.27
N VAL A 91 -2.38 10.39 -0.87
CA VAL A 91 -1.17 9.56 -0.71
C VAL A 91 -0.81 9.43 0.77
N GLN A 92 -0.76 10.53 1.52
CA GLN A 92 -0.46 10.48 2.96
C GLN A 92 -1.47 9.63 3.72
N THR A 93 -2.76 9.77 3.40
CA THR A 93 -3.84 9.03 4.04
C THR A 93 -3.77 7.52 3.73
N ILE A 94 -3.39 7.14 2.50
CA ILE A 94 -3.14 5.75 2.11
C ILE A 94 -1.91 5.19 2.84
N VAL A 95 -0.83 5.97 2.93
CA VAL A 95 0.38 5.56 3.65
C VAL A 95 0.10 5.34 5.14
N ASP A 96 -0.68 6.23 5.76
CA ASP A 96 -1.12 6.06 7.16
C ASP A 96 -1.87 4.74 7.34
N TYR A 97 -2.75 4.39 6.40
CA TYR A 97 -3.42 3.08 6.40
C TYR A 97 -2.41 1.93 6.34
N ILE A 98 -1.47 1.95 5.41
CA ILE A 98 -0.45 0.90 5.24
C ILE A 98 0.35 0.71 6.54
N ILE A 99 0.72 1.80 7.21
CA ILE A 99 1.45 1.78 8.48
C ILE A 99 0.66 1.09 9.60
N THR A 100 -0.68 1.16 9.57
CA THR A 100 -1.52 0.46 10.56
C THR A 100 -1.53 -1.06 10.40
N LEU A 101 -1.14 -1.58 9.24
CA LEU A 101 -1.19 -3.00 8.90
C LEU A 101 0.06 -3.73 9.42
N LYS A 102 -0.09 -4.48 10.51
CA LYS A 102 0.96 -5.28 11.14
C LYS A 102 0.91 -6.76 10.76
#